data_AF-A0A1G1AGW5-F1
#
_entry.id   AF-A0A1G1AGW5-F1
#
_cell.length_a   1.000
_cell.length_b   1.000
_cell.length_c   1.000
_cell.angle_alpha   90.00
_cell.angle_beta   90.00
_cell.angle_gamma   90.00
#
_symmetry.space_group_name_H-M   'P 1'
#
loop_
_entity.id
_entity.type
_entity.pdbx_description
1 polymer ?
#
loop_
_entity_poly.entity_id
_entity_poly.type
_entity_poly.pdbx_seq_one_letter_code
_entity_poly.pdbx_strand_id
1 'polypeptide(L)'
;MDSDFTDDRKEARRKIWLSRGRRFTTGLNVSVSVFLAVMVLVLVNYFSSLCHMHRDVSTTRYYMLSDKTRNLLQSLKEPVKAIAFFQQGHELADDVRNLLKEYGYEAEKMGQSKFEVEIIDPDRDLAHTRELKQKYDLADSNVVVFESGGRKKYVEAKELVDFAINLKKEGGVERKNIAFKGEQAFSSAIQNVIQVSQPVVYFLSGHGERDINDYNRHSGYSSIARALRRDNTEIRLLNLAERRVVPDDCSALVIAGPNKKFSGDELANLSKYMDRKGRILVLLEPATTTGIETFLESWNIKAGPGIVVGLSISGRELVVMQYGEHHITRKLKNITTVFYLPRPVETESVPLPSSETPVDRPRVTVLASNTSEGWLETNLKESPARFDSKTDRQGPVSIAVAVEKGPVSGIEVELKPARMVVVGDSLFVSNGALSEGVGGN
;
A
#
# COMPACT_ATOMS: atom_id res chain seq x y z
N MET A 1 -69.96 7.21 -89.47
CA MET A 1 -69.91 7.33 -87.99
C MET A 1 -70.39 6.00 -87.45
N ASP A 2 -69.55 5.32 -86.65
CA ASP A 2 -69.76 4.01 -85.96
C ASP A 2 -68.81 2.84 -86.32
N SER A 3 -67.60 3.11 -86.83
CA SER A 3 -66.55 2.07 -86.92
C SER A 3 -65.35 2.29 -85.99
N ASP A 4 -65.41 3.28 -85.08
CA ASP A 4 -64.29 3.68 -84.20
C ASP A 4 -64.50 3.25 -82.73
N PHE A 5 -65.50 2.40 -82.46
CA PHE A 5 -65.90 2.03 -81.09
C PHE A 5 -65.65 0.55 -80.72
N THR A 6 -65.16 -0.26 -81.66
CA THR A 6 -65.04 -1.72 -81.50
C THR A 6 -63.65 -2.21 -81.12
N ASP A 7 -62.60 -1.40 -81.31
CA ASP A 7 -61.22 -1.78 -80.95
C ASP A 7 -60.89 -1.45 -79.47
N ASP A 8 -61.41 -0.33 -78.96
CA ASP A 8 -61.16 0.14 -77.60
C ASP A 8 -61.75 -0.78 -76.49
N ARG A 9 -62.82 -1.54 -76.82
CA ARG A 9 -63.43 -2.49 -75.87
C ARG A 9 -62.64 -3.79 -75.69
N LYS A 10 -61.77 -4.18 -76.64
CA LYS A 10 -60.96 -5.40 -76.52
C LYS A 10 -59.70 -5.15 -75.69
N GLU A 11 -59.07 -3.98 -75.79
CA GLU A 11 -57.94 -3.61 -74.92
C GLU A 11 -58.36 -3.30 -73.48
N ALA A 12 -59.51 -2.66 -73.27
CA ALA A 12 -60.04 -2.39 -71.93
C ALA A 12 -60.37 -3.68 -71.15
N ARG A 13 -60.89 -4.71 -71.82
CA ARG A 13 -61.20 -6.02 -71.19
C ARG A 13 -59.95 -6.83 -70.83
N ARG A 14 -58.84 -6.69 -71.58
CA ARG A 14 -57.58 -7.38 -71.30
C ARG A 14 -56.82 -6.75 -70.11
N LYS A 15 -56.90 -5.43 -69.94
CA LYS A 15 -56.31 -4.71 -68.78
C LYS A 15 -57.03 -4.96 -67.45
N ILE A 16 -58.35 -5.22 -67.47
CA ILE A 16 -59.13 -5.48 -66.24
C ILE A 16 -58.90 -6.90 -65.70
N TRP A 17 -58.58 -7.88 -66.55
CA TRP A 17 -58.30 -9.25 -66.10
C TRP A 17 -56.91 -9.41 -65.46
N LEU A 18 -55.92 -8.63 -65.90
CA LEU A 18 -54.56 -8.64 -65.35
C LEU A 18 -54.42 -7.89 -64.01
N SER A 19 -55.37 -7.03 -63.62
CA SER A 19 -55.32 -6.28 -62.36
C SER A 19 -55.99 -6.98 -61.16
N ARG A 20 -56.80 -8.01 -61.40
CA ARG A 20 -57.40 -8.84 -60.34
C ARG A 20 -56.49 -9.96 -59.82
N GLY A 21 -55.58 -10.48 -60.65
CA GLY A 21 -54.61 -11.50 -60.23
C GLY A 21 -53.51 -10.97 -59.30
N ARG A 22 -53.06 -9.72 -59.48
CA ARG A 22 -52.00 -9.11 -58.66
C ARG A 22 -52.45 -8.71 -57.25
N ARG A 23 -53.74 -8.41 -57.03
CA ARG A 23 -54.24 -8.07 -55.68
C ARG A 23 -54.42 -9.31 -54.79
N PHE A 24 -54.71 -10.46 -55.39
CA PHE A 24 -54.81 -11.74 -54.67
C PHE A 24 -53.43 -12.27 -54.25
N THR A 25 -52.41 -12.16 -55.12
CA THR A 25 -51.05 -12.59 -54.78
C THR A 25 -50.39 -11.73 -53.70
N THR A 26 -50.66 -10.42 -53.70
CA THR A 26 -50.11 -9.52 -52.66
C THR A 26 -50.82 -9.73 -51.32
N GLY A 27 -52.14 -9.93 -51.30
CA GLY A 27 -52.87 -10.27 -50.08
C GLY A 27 -52.44 -11.60 -49.47
N LEU A 28 -52.19 -12.62 -50.30
CA LEU A 28 -51.69 -13.92 -49.84
C LEU A 28 -50.27 -13.82 -49.25
N ASN A 29 -49.37 -13.09 -49.92
CA ASN A 29 -48.00 -12.89 -49.42
C ASN A 29 -47.97 -12.10 -48.11
N VAL A 30 -48.83 -11.09 -47.94
CA VAL A 30 -48.93 -10.34 -46.68
C VAL A 30 -49.44 -11.24 -45.56
N SER A 31 -50.48 -12.03 -45.80
CA SER A 31 -51.00 -12.97 -44.79
C SER A 31 -49.98 -14.05 -44.40
N VAL A 32 -49.25 -14.61 -45.37
CA VAL A 32 -48.17 -15.57 -45.11
C VAL A 32 -47.03 -14.90 -44.33
N SER A 33 -46.68 -13.65 -44.64
CA SER A 33 -45.62 -12.92 -43.94
C SER A 33 -46.01 -12.61 -42.49
N VAL A 34 -47.24 -12.18 -42.25
CA VAL A 34 -47.77 -11.93 -40.89
C VAL A 34 -47.83 -13.23 -40.10
N PHE A 35 -48.29 -14.32 -40.71
CA PHE A 35 -48.31 -15.63 -40.07
C PHE A 35 -46.90 -16.11 -39.70
N LEU A 36 -45.93 -15.99 -40.61
CA LEU A 36 -44.52 -16.31 -40.33
C LEU A 36 -43.94 -15.44 -39.22
N ALA A 37 -44.22 -14.13 -39.21
CA ALA A 37 -43.75 -13.23 -38.17
C ALA A 37 -44.30 -13.62 -36.78
N VAL A 38 -45.60 -13.93 -36.70
CA VAL A 38 -46.24 -14.40 -35.45
C VAL A 38 -45.68 -15.76 -35.02
N MET A 39 -45.48 -16.68 -35.96
CA MET A 39 -44.88 -17.99 -35.69
C MET A 39 -43.45 -17.85 -35.15
N VAL A 40 -42.62 -16.97 -35.73
CA VAL A 40 -41.28 -16.68 -35.21
C VAL A 40 -41.36 -16.07 -33.81
N LEU A 41 -42.31 -15.17 -33.54
CA LEU A 41 -42.48 -14.55 -32.23
C LEU A 41 -42.88 -15.58 -31.16
N VAL A 42 -43.79 -16.50 -31.51
CA VAL A 42 -44.17 -17.63 -30.65
C VAL A 42 -43.00 -18.59 -30.44
N LEU A 43 -42.25 -18.92 -31.49
CA LEU A 43 -41.07 -19.77 -31.39
C LEU A 43 -39.98 -19.12 -30.54
N VAL A 44 -39.70 -17.82 -30.71
CA VAL A 44 -38.73 -17.08 -29.90
C VAL A 44 -39.18 -17.05 -28.44
N ASN A 45 -40.47 -16.81 -28.17
CA ASN A 45 -40.97 -16.79 -26.80
C ASN A 45 -40.99 -18.19 -26.16
N TYR A 46 -41.31 -19.22 -26.94
CA TYR A 46 -41.29 -20.63 -26.52
C TYR A 46 -39.86 -21.16 -26.32
N PHE A 47 -38.92 -20.79 -27.20
CA PHE A 47 -37.50 -21.09 -27.01
C PHE A 47 -36.90 -20.28 -25.86
N SER A 48 -37.36 -19.05 -25.64
CA SER A 48 -36.99 -18.24 -24.47
C SER A 48 -37.46 -18.89 -23.17
N SER A 49 -38.67 -19.48 -23.16
CA SER A 49 -39.20 -20.16 -21.97
C SER A 49 -38.58 -21.55 -21.73
N LEU A 50 -38.20 -22.28 -22.80
CA LEU A 50 -37.50 -23.57 -22.70
C LEU A 50 -36.00 -23.41 -22.43
N CYS A 51 -35.36 -22.37 -22.97
CA CYS A 51 -34.01 -21.96 -22.62
C CYS A 51 -34.06 -20.87 -21.54
N HIS A 52 -34.50 -21.24 -20.33
CA HIS A 52 -33.96 -20.65 -19.10
C HIS A 52 -32.50 -21.09 -18.89
N MET A 53 -31.71 -21.13 -19.96
CA MET A 53 -30.28 -21.20 -19.83
C MET A 53 -29.89 -19.80 -19.37
N HIS A 54 -29.75 -19.67 -18.05
CA HIS A 54 -28.89 -18.67 -17.44
C HIS A 54 -27.51 -18.88 -18.08
N ARG A 55 -27.32 -18.32 -19.27
CA ARG A 55 -26.00 -17.92 -19.70
C ARG A 55 -25.67 -16.79 -18.76
N ASP A 56 -25.16 -17.18 -17.59
CA ASP A 56 -24.18 -16.42 -16.86
C ASP A 56 -23.04 -16.15 -17.84
N VAL A 57 -23.24 -15.17 -18.71
CA VAL A 57 -22.17 -14.31 -19.20
C VAL A 57 -21.83 -13.38 -18.02
N SER A 58 -21.61 -13.97 -16.84
CA SER A 58 -20.99 -13.27 -15.74
C SER A 58 -19.55 -13.09 -16.20
N THR A 59 -19.11 -11.84 -16.25
CA THR A 59 -17.88 -11.24 -15.71
C THR A 59 -16.70 -12.13 -15.26
N THR A 60 -16.62 -13.43 -15.52
CA THR A 60 -15.55 -14.33 -15.05
C THR A 60 -14.24 -14.17 -15.84
N ARG A 61 -14.26 -13.55 -17.03
CA ARG A 61 -13.01 -13.29 -17.79
C ARG A 61 -12.11 -12.21 -17.17
N TYR A 62 -12.61 -11.39 -16.25
CA TYR A 62 -11.83 -10.31 -15.64
C TYR A 62 -10.91 -10.77 -14.50
N TYR A 63 -11.14 -11.96 -13.92
CA TYR A 63 -10.45 -12.40 -12.70
C TYR A 63 -9.56 -13.63 -12.87
N MET A 64 -9.06 -13.92 -14.08
CA MET A 64 -8.11 -15.03 -14.26
C MET A 64 -6.81 -14.79 -13.46
N LEU A 65 -6.47 -15.74 -12.59
CA LEU A 65 -5.23 -15.67 -11.80
C LEU A 65 -3.99 -15.86 -12.68
N SER A 66 -2.93 -15.13 -12.37
CA SER A 66 -1.63 -15.33 -13.00
C SER A 66 -1.01 -16.69 -12.66
N ASP A 67 -0.13 -17.18 -13.53
CA ASP A 67 0.65 -18.41 -13.29
C ASP A 67 1.41 -18.38 -11.97
N LYS A 68 1.92 -17.20 -11.59
CA LYS A 68 2.64 -17.00 -10.33
C LYS A 68 1.75 -17.27 -9.12
N THR A 69 0.51 -16.78 -9.14
CA THR A 69 -0.48 -16.99 -8.08
C THR A 69 -0.90 -18.45 -8.02
N ARG A 70 -1.10 -19.09 -9.17
CA ARG A 70 -1.42 -20.53 -9.24
C ARG A 70 -0.30 -21.39 -8.64
N ASN A 71 0.96 -21.09 -8.98
CA ASN A 71 2.12 -21.77 -8.40
C ASN A 71 2.23 -21.54 -6.89
N LEU A 72 1.89 -20.34 -6.41
CA LEU A 72 1.84 -20.05 -4.97
C LEU A 72 0.80 -20.94 -4.25
N LEU A 73 -0.41 -21.05 -4.80
CA LEU A 73 -1.47 -21.90 -4.24
C LEU A 73 -1.08 -23.39 -4.23
N GLN A 74 -0.42 -23.87 -5.27
CA GLN A 74 0.09 -25.25 -5.31
C GLN A 74 1.19 -25.49 -4.26
N SER A 75 2.00 -24.48 -3.96
CA SER A 75 3.11 -24.60 -2.99
C SER A 75 2.67 -24.59 -1.52
N LEU A 76 1.37 -24.42 -1.23
CA LEU A 76 0.85 -24.34 0.13
C LEU A 76 1.09 -25.64 0.91
N LYS A 77 1.89 -25.55 1.97
CA LYS A 77 2.18 -26.66 2.88
C LYS A 77 1.21 -26.70 4.06
N GLU A 78 0.73 -25.55 4.49
CA GLU A 78 -0.20 -25.36 5.61
C GLU A 78 -1.55 -24.82 5.11
N PRO A 79 -2.65 -25.03 5.87
CA PRO A 79 -3.95 -24.44 5.57
C PRO A 79 -3.91 -22.91 5.74
N VAL A 80 -4.34 -22.21 4.69
CA VAL A 80 -4.50 -20.76 4.64
C VAL A 80 -5.98 -20.43 4.53
N LYS A 81 -6.48 -19.63 5.47
CA LYS A 81 -7.85 -19.12 5.47
C LYS A 81 -7.87 -17.65 5.09
N ALA A 82 -8.67 -17.28 4.10
CA ALA A 82 -8.90 -15.91 3.66
C ALA A 82 -10.31 -15.47 4.06
N ILE A 83 -10.42 -14.47 4.93
CA ILE A 83 -11.68 -13.96 5.48
C ILE A 83 -11.88 -12.52 5.03
N ALA A 84 -12.88 -12.26 4.20
CA ALA A 84 -13.19 -10.93 3.71
C ALA A 84 -14.31 -10.28 4.54
N PHE A 85 -14.02 -9.13 5.14
CA PHE A 85 -14.99 -8.25 5.79
C PHE A 85 -15.19 -7.04 4.88
N PHE A 86 -16.24 -7.03 4.08
CA PHE A 86 -16.56 -5.92 3.18
C PHE A 86 -18.05 -5.60 3.23
N GLN A 87 -18.39 -4.33 3.41
CA GLN A 87 -19.78 -3.87 3.40
C GLN A 87 -20.37 -3.93 1.99
N GLN A 88 -21.66 -4.28 1.88
CA GLN A 88 -22.34 -4.50 0.59
C GLN A 88 -22.37 -3.27 -0.35
N GLY A 89 -22.09 -2.06 0.16
CA GLY A 89 -22.03 -0.81 -0.61
C GLY A 89 -20.62 -0.29 -0.91
N HIS A 90 -19.56 -0.98 -0.48
CA HIS A 90 -18.20 -0.54 -0.74
C HIS A 90 -17.82 -0.79 -2.21
N GLU A 91 -17.19 0.19 -2.87
CA GLU A 91 -16.83 0.13 -4.29
C GLU A 91 -16.01 -1.13 -4.67
N LEU A 92 -15.14 -1.60 -3.78
CA LEU A 92 -14.29 -2.78 -4.00
C LEU A 92 -14.92 -4.11 -3.56
N ALA A 93 -16.14 -4.11 -3.00
CA ALA A 93 -16.70 -5.31 -2.39
C ALA A 93 -16.90 -6.46 -3.39
N ASP A 94 -17.40 -6.14 -4.59
CA ASP A 94 -17.62 -7.13 -5.65
C ASP A 94 -16.29 -7.63 -6.24
N ASP A 95 -15.32 -6.73 -6.44
CA ASP A 95 -14.01 -7.09 -6.97
C ASP A 95 -13.26 -8.02 -6.03
N VAL A 96 -13.26 -7.71 -4.72
CA VAL A 96 -12.68 -8.58 -3.69
C VAL A 96 -13.39 -9.93 -3.63
N ARG A 97 -14.72 -9.94 -3.65
CA ARG A 97 -15.52 -11.16 -3.62
C ARG A 97 -15.23 -12.06 -4.83
N ASN A 98 -15.23 -11.49 -6.02
CA ASN A 98 -15.00 -12.22 -7.26
C ASN A 98 -13.57 -12.76 -7.34
N LEU A 99 -12.58 -11.95 -6.94
CA LEU A 99 -11.20 -12.39 -6.89
C LEU A 99 -10.99 -13.53 -5.89
N LEU A 100 -11.50 -13.42 -4.66
CA LEU A 100 -11.37 -14.50 -3.67
C LEU A 100 -12.10 -15.78 -4.08
N LYS A 101 -13.26 -15.66 -4.74
CA LYS A 101 -13.95 -16.82 -5.34
C LYS A 101 -13.08 -17.51 -6.38
N GLU A 102 -12.38 -16.77 -7.22
CA GLU A 102 -11.45 -17.37 -8.19
C GLU A 102 -10.29 -18.09 -7.49
N TYR A 103 -9.71 -17.50 -6.44
CA TYR A 103 -8.68 -18.17 -5.63
C TYR A 103 -9.19 -19.50 -5.06
N GLY A 104 -10.41 -19.53 -4.52
CA GLY A 104 -11.04 -20.75 -4.02
C GLY A 104 -11.27 -21.77 -5.13
N TYR A 105 -11.81 -21.34 -6.28
CA TYR A 105 -12.10 -22.19 -7.43
C TYR A 105 -10.83 -22.83 -8.02
N GLU A 106 -9.77 -22.04 -8.25
CA GLU A 106 -8.51 -22.55 -8.79
C GLU A 106 -7.78 -23.46 -7.79
N ALA A 107 -7.87 -23.19 -6.48
CA ALA A 107 -7.35 -24.08 -5.46
C ALA A 107 -8.07 -25.46 -5.47
N GLU A 108 -9.41 -25.46 -5.50
CA GLU A 108 -10.21 -26.69 -5.55
C GLU A 108 -9.93 -27.48 -6.83
N LYS A 109 -9.88 -26.80 -7.98
CA LYS A 109 -9.58 -27.40 -9.29
C LYS A 109 -8.20 -28.06 -9.34
N MET A 110 -7.22 -27.55 -8.60
CA MET A 110 -5.89 -28.15 -8.48
C MET A 110 -5.81 -29.25 -7.41
N GLY A 111 -6.92 -29.57 -6.73
CA GLY A 111 -6.94 -30.52 -5.62
C GLY A 111 -6.29 -29.98 -4.34
N GLN A 112 -6.09 -28.68 -4.23
CA GLN A 112 -5.53 -28.03 -3.05
C GLN A 112 -6.64 -27.67 -2.07
N SER A 113 -6.87 -28.52 -1.07
CA SER A 113 -7.85 -28.27 0.01
C SER A 113 -7.35 -27.33 1.11
N LYS A 114 -6.10 -26.87 1.03
CA LYS A 114 -5.48 -26.01 2.05
C LYS A 114 -5.79 -24.53 1.88
N PHE A 115 -6.65 -24.13 0.95
CA PHE A 115 -7.04 -22.74 0.79
C PHE A 115 -8.55 -22.59 0.99
N GLU A 116 -8.95 -21.89 2.05
CA GLU A 116 -10.35 -21.69 2.42
C GLU A 116 -10.73 -20.21 2.29
N VAL A 117 -11.92 -19.95 1.75
CA VAL A 117 -12.43 -18.59 1.56
C VAL A 117 -13.73 -18.42 2.35
N GLU A 118 -13.77 -17.40 3.19
CA GLU A 118 -14.95 -16.98 3.94
C GLU A 118 -15.26 -15.51 3.62
N ILE A 119 -16.48 -15.24 3.16
CA ILE A 119 -16.91 -13.89 2.79
C ILE A 119 -18.03 -13.48 3.73
N ILE A 120 -17.78 -12.44 4.51
CA ILE A 120 -18.65 -11.99 5.58
C ILE A 120 -19.18 -10.61 5.23
N ASP A 121 -20.49 -10.48 5.31
CA ASP A 121 -21.18 -9.21 5.19
C ASP A 121 -21.41 -8.62 6.59
N PRO A 122 -20.68 -7.56 6.97
CA PRO A 122 -20.74 -6.98 8.30
C PRO A 122 -22.13 -6.54 8.74
N ASP A 123 -22.99 -6.19 7.79
CA ASP A 123 -24.29 -5.59 8.06
C ASP A 123 -25.41 -6.66 8.16
N ARG A 124 -25.18 -7.84 7.57
CA ARG A 124 -26.14 -8.96 7.60
C ARG A 124 -25.94 -9.90 8.78
N ASP A 125 -24.71 -10.12 9.21
CA ASP A 125 -24.40 -11.00 10.34
C ASP A 125 -23.64 -10.25 11.44
N LEU A 126 -24.40 -9.45 12.21
CA LEU A 126 -23.84 -8.60 13.26
C LEU A 126 -23.18 -9.39 14.39
N ALA A 127 -23.67 -10.60 14.69
CA ALA A 127 -23.16 -11.41 15.80
C ALA A 127 -21.80 -12.02 15.44
N HIS A 128 -21.72 -12.71 14.30
CA HIS A 128 -20.48 -13.31 13.80
C HIS A 128 -19.43 -12.23 13.49
N THR A 129 -19.87 -11.10 12.92
CA THR A 129 -18.99 -9.95 12.65
C THR A 129 -18.39 -9.38 13.94
N ARG A 130 -19.16 -9.25 15.02
CA ARG A 130 -18.64 -8.76 16.30
C ARG A 130 -17.62 -9.71 16.90
N GLU A 131 -17.91 -11.02 16.87
CA GLU A 131 -16.99 -12.06 17.35
C GLU A 131 -15.65 -12.00 16.60
N LEU A 132 -15.69 -11.94 15.27
CA LEU A 132 -14.48 -11.91 14.46
C LEU A 132 -13.74 -10.58 14.54
N LYS A 133 -14.45 -9.44 14.62
CA LYS A 133 -13.81 -8.14 14.87
C LYS A 133 -13.05 -8.13 16.18
N GLN A 134 -13.58 -8.78 17.23
CA GLN A 134 -12.88 -8.95 18.50
C GLN A 134 -11.69 -9.92 18.38
N LYS A 135 -11.87 -11.06 17.70
CA LYS A 135 -10.80 -12.06 17.48
C LYS A 135 -9.60 -11.49 16.70
N TYR A 136 -9.85 -10.56 15.78
CA TYR A 136 -8.85 -10.02 14.86
C TYR A 136 -8.47 -8.55 15.14
N ASP A 137 -8.96 -7.94 16.22
CA ASP A 137 -8.72 -6.52 16.56
C ASP A 137 -8.95 -5.58 15.37
N LEU A 138 -10.11 -5.74 14.71
CA LEU A 138 -10.46 -4.98 13.52
C LEU A 138 -11.23 -3.71 13.90
N ALA A 139 -10.61 -2.56 13.63
CA ALA A 139 -11.26 -1.26 13.72
C ALA A 139 -12.18 -0.97 12.52
N ASP A 140 -11.77 -1.40 11.31
CA ASP A 140 -12.45 -1.10 10.05
C ASP A 140 -13.26 -2.27 9.49
N SER A 141 -14.31 -1.96 8.73
CA SER A 141 -15.22 -2.95 8.11
C SER A 141 -14.90 -3.29 6.65
N ASN A 142 -13.70 -2.96 6.15
CA ASN A 142 -13.30 -3.14 4.74
C ASN A 142 -11.87 -3.71 4.63
N VAL A 143 -11.70 -4.97 5.05
CA VAL A 143 -10.40 -5.63 5.20
C VAL A 143 -10.51 -7.12 4.86
N VAL A 144 -9.46 -7.66 4.23
CA VAL A 144 -9.29 -9.11 4.05
C VAL A 144 -8.21 -9.59 5.02
N VAL A 145 -8.54 -10.63 5.80
CA VAL A 145 -7.63 -11.27 6.75
C VAL A 145 -7.18 -12.62 6.20
N PHE A 146 -5.87 -12.81 6.08
CA PHE A 146 -5.25 -14.09 5.77
C PHE A 146 -4.70 -14.70 7.05
N GLU A 147 -5.00 -15.96 7.33
CA GLU A 147 -4.55 -16.69 8.53
C GLU A 147 -3.94 -18.05 8.14
N SER A 148 -2.78 -18.40 8.72
CA SER A 148 -2.16 -19.72 8.55
C SER A 148 -1.30 -20.07 9.76
N GLY A 149 -1.59 -21.19 10.44
CA GLY A 149 -0.78 -21.67 11.57
C GLY A 149 -0.63 -20.65 12.71
N GLY A 150 -1.65 -19.81 12.95
CA GLY A 150 -1.63 -18.72 13.95
C GLY A 150 -1.03 -17.40 13.47
N ARG A 151 -0.37 -17.37 12.30
CA ARG A 151 0.12 -16.15 11.65
C ARG A 151 -1.02 -15.46 10.93
N LYS A 152 -1.02 -14.12 10.93
CA LYS A 152 -2.10 -13.31 10.36
C LYS A 152 -1.52 -12.18 9.52
N LYS A 153 -2.16 -11.88 8.40
CA LYS A 153 -1.88 -10.70 7.57
C LYS A 153 -3.19 -10.04 7.18
N TYR A 154 -3.21 -8.72 7.27
CA TYR A 154 -4.37 -7.89 6.97
C TYR A 154 -4.09 -7.14 5.65
N VAL A 155 -5.11 -7.05 4.81
CA VAL A 155 -5.08 -6.28 3.56
C VAL A 155 -6.27 -5.34 3.57
N GLU A 156 -6.01 -4.06 3.80
CA GLU A 156 -7.05 -3.02 3.86
C GLU A 156 -7.49 -2.60 2.45
N ALA A 157 -8.71 -2.08 2.33
CA ALA A 157 -9.24 -1.61 1.04
C ALA A 157 -8.30 -0.62 0.30
N LYS A 158 -7.61 0.24 1.05
CA LYS A 158 -6.64 1.22 0.50
C LYS A 158 -5.41 0.57 -0.16
N GLU A 159 -5.07 -0.67 0.20
CA GLU A 159 -3.94 -1.42 -0.36
C GLU A 159 -4.31 -2.15 -1.67
N LEU A 160 -5.61 -2.24 -1.96
CA LEU A 160 -6.14 -2.95 -3.12
C LEU A 160 -6.24 -2.08 -4.37
N VAL A 161 -6.01 -0.78 -4.26
CA VAL A 161 -6.14 0.17 -5.37
C VAL A 161 -4.97 1.14 -5.44
N ASP A 162 -4.56 1.48 -6.66
CA ASP A 162 -3.77 2.68 -6.90
C ASP A 162 -4.69 3.90 -6.97
N PHE A 163 -4.36 4.97 -6.25
CA PHE A 163 -5.09 6.24 -6.32
C PHE A 163 -4.36 7.26 -7.21
N ALA A 164 -5.11 7.95 -8.08
CA ALA A 164 -4.69 9.22 -8.67
C ALA A 164 -5.22 10.32 -7.76
N ILE A 165 -4.31 11.15 -7.28
CA ILE A 165 -4.65 12.40 -6.60
C ILE A 165 -4.71 13.48 -7.68
N ASN A 166 -5.92 13.88 -8.07
CA ASN A 166 -6.13 15.03 -8.94
C ASN A 166 -6.47 16.25 -8.08
N LEU A 167 -5.69 17.32 -8.20
CA LEU A 167 -6.02 18.60 -7.58
C LEU A 167 -7.10 19.29 -8.41
N LYS A 168 -8.28 19.53 -7.81
CA LYS A 168 -9.35 20.30 -8.44
C LYS A 168 -8.95 21.76 -8.52
N LYS A 169 -9.28 22.43 -9.64
CA LYS A 169 -9.00 23.85 -9.89
C LYS A 169 -9.61 24.80 -8.85
N GLU A 170 -10.61 24.37 -8.10
CA GLU A 170 -11.32 25.17 -7.08
C GLU A 170 -10.79 24.95 -5.65
N GLY A 171 -9.69 24.21 -5.48
CA GLY A 171 -9.21 23.79 -4.17
C GLY A 171 -9.99 22.57 -3.68
N GLY A 172 -9.36 21.41 -3.77
CA GLY A 172 -9.92 20.13 -3.35
C GLY A 172 -9.14 18.97 -3.94
N VAL A 173 -9.01 17.88 -3.20
CA VAL A 173 -8.35 16.66 -3.66
C VAL A 173 -9.41 15.68 -4.14
N GLU A 174 -9.36 15.30 -5.42
CA GLU A 174 -10.14 14.18 -5.93
C GLU A 174 -9.25 12.93 -5.96
N ARG A 175 -9.63 11.91 -5.17
CA ARG A 175 -9.01 10.59 -5.22
C ARG A 175 -9.82 9.73 -6.18
N LYS A 176 -9.24 9.37 -7.32
CA LYS A 176 -9.86 8.44 -8.26
C LYS A 176 -9.06 7.15 -8.31
N ASN A 177 -9.75 6.02 -8.16
CA ASN A 177 -9.15 4.70 -8.34
C ASN A 177 -8.67 4.55 -9.78
N ILE A 178 -7.38 4.28 -9.96
CA ILE A 178 -6.76 4.11 -11.28
C ILE A 178 -6.77 2.64 -11.68
N ALA A 179 -6.45 1.75 -10.73
CA ALA A 179 -6.29 0.34 -11.01
C ALA A 179 -6.52 -0.50 -9.74
N PHE A 180 -7.27 -1.59 -9.88
CA PHE A 180 -7.39 -2.63 -8.86
C PHE A 180 -6.16 -3.55 -8.90
N LYS A 181 -5.54 -3.79 -7.75
CA LYS A 181 -4.34 -4.61 -7.56
C LYS A 181 -4.54 -5.73 -6.54
N GLY A 182 -5.78 -6.19 -6.38
CA GLY A 182 -6.13 -7.20 -5.38
C GLY A 182 -5.31 -8.48 -5.47
N GLU A 183 -5.03 -8.98 -6.68
CA GLU A 183 -4.27 -10.24 -6.85
C GLU A 183 -2.85 -10.10 -6.26
N GLN A 184 -2.17 -9.00 -6.54
CA GLN A 184 -0.83 -8.73 -6.02
C GLN A 184 -0.85 -8.63 -4.49
N ALA A 185 -1.83 -7.92 -3.93
CA ALA A 185 -1.97 -7.73 -2.49
C ALA A 185 -2.27 -9.06 -1.78
N PHE A 186 -3.21 -9.86 -2.30
CA PHE A 186 -3.58 -11.16 -1.73
C PHE A 186 -2.47 -12.19 -1.85
N SER A 187 -1.80 -12.29 -3.01
CA SER A 187 -0.65 -13.19 -3.17
C SER A 187 0.50 -12.83 -2.23
N SER A 188 0.78 -11.54 -2.06
CA SER A 188 1.78 -11.08 -1.08
C SER A 188 1.35 -11.47 0.34
N ALA A 189 0.08 -11.31 0.68
CA ALA A 189 -0.44 -11.66 2.00
C ALA A 189 -0.32 -13.16 2.29
N ILE A 190 -0.67 -14.01 1.32
CA ILE A 190 -0.50 -15.46 1.40
C ILE A 190 0.97 -15.81 1.63
N GLN A 191 1.89 -15.22 0.86
CA GLN A 191 3.33 -15.43 1.05
C GLN A 191 3.81 -15.06 2.46
N ASN A 192 3.29 -13.97 3.03
CA ASN A 192 3.64 -13.54 4.38
C ASN A 192 3.14 -14.53 5.44
N VAL A 193 1.92 -15.04 5.33
CA VAL A 193 1.36 -15.95 6.35
C VAL A 193 1.92 -17.37 6.26
N ILE A 194 2.47 -17.79 5.12
CA ILE A 194 3.12 -19.10 5.00
C ILE A 194 4.63 -19.06 5.30
N GLN A 195 5.25 -17.87 5.36
CA GLN A 195 6.67 -17.73 5.71
C GLN A 195 6.95 -18.23 7.12
N VAL A 196 7.84 -19.21 7.23
CA VAL A 196 8.15 -19.93 8.48
C VAL A 196 8.76 -19.02 9.55
N SER A 197 9.55 -18.02 9.17
CA SER A 197 10.19 -17.09 10.10
C SER A 197 9.40 -15.78 10.20
N GLN A 198 8.78 -15.54 11.36
CA GLN A 198 8.26 -14.24 11.74
C GLN A 198 9.45 -13.33 12.12
N PRO A 199 9.73 -12.22 11.41
CA PRO A 199 10.83 -11.34 11.78
C PRO A 199 10.58 -10.73 13.16
N VAL A 200 11.63 -10.67 13.99
CA VAL A 200 11.57 -10.05 15.32
C VAL A 200 12.18 -8.65 15.24
N VAL A 201 11.37 -7.63 15.47
CA VAL A 201 11.79 -6.23 15.56
C VAL A 201 11.86 -5.82 17.03
N TYR A 202 13.04 -5.38 17.45
CA TYR A 202 13.24 -4.86 18.79
C TYR A 202 13.07 -3.34 18.82
N PHE A 203 12.32 -2.82 19.79
CA PHE A 203 12.28 -1.40 20.12
C PHE A 203 13.15 -1.18 21.35
N LEU A 204 14.11 -0.27 21.23
CA LEU A 204 14.99 0.07 22.33
C LEU A 204 14.22 0.84 23.41
N SER A 205 14.54 0.56 24.67
CA SER A 205 14.04 1.27 25.84
C SER A 205 15.15 1.51 26.86
N GLY A 206 14.94 2.51 27.73
CA GLY A 206 15.86 2.86 28.81
C GLY A 206 16.31 4.32 28.76
N HIS A 207 16.25 4.95 27.59
CA HIS A 207 16.74 6.30 27.32
C HIS A 207 15.62 7.30 27.03
N GLY A 208 14.37 6.95 27.34
CA GLY A 208 13.21 7.83 27.17
C GLY A 208 12.55 7.75 25.78
N GLU A 209 12.80 6.66 25.07
CA GLU A 209 12.20 6.34 23.78
C GLU A 209 10.68 6.23 23.84
N ARG A 210 10.04 6.31 22.68
CA ARG A 210 8.59 6.20 22.50
C ARG A 210 8.11 4.78 22.80
N ASP A 211 7.02 4.67 23.57
CA ASP A 211 6.46 3.39 23.99
C ASP A 211 5.45 2.84 22.97
N ILE A 212 5.70 1.60 22.52
CA ILE A 212 4.85 0.83 21.60
C ILE A 212 3.49 0.44 22.19
N ASN A 213 3.29 0.59 23.50
CA ASN A 213 2.02 0.35 24.19
C ASN A 213 1.32 1.65 24.59
N ASP A 214 1.92 2.82 24.32
CA ASP A 214 1.28 4.10 24.59
C ASP A 214 0.32 4.47 23.44
N TYR A 215 -0.93 4.73 23.83
CA TYR A 215 -2.03 5.13 22.94
C TYR A 215 -2.16 6.66 22.82
N ASN A 216 -1.32 7.44 23.49
CA ASN A 216 -1.31 8.89 23.37
C ASN A 216 -1.12 9.34 21.91
N ARG A 217 -1.97 10.24 21.44
CA ARG A 217 -1.95 10.73 20.06
C ARG A 217 -0.62 11.38 19.67
N HIS A 218 0.00 12.13 20.56
CA HIS A 218 1.14 12.98 20.22
C HIS A 218 2.49 12.30 20.41
N SER A 219 2.57 11.20 21.16
CA SER A 219 3.86 10.60 21.54
C SER A 219 3.88 9.08 21.53
N GLY A 220 2.71 8.43 21.57
CA GLY A 220 2.64 6.98 21.63
C GLY A 220 2.89 6.31 20.27
N TYR A 221 3.34 5.06 20.33
CA TYR A 221 3.72 4.24 19.17
C TYR A 221 2.84 2.98 19.01
N SER A 222 1.69 2.91 19.70
CA SER A 222 0.74 1.80 19.56
C SER A 222 0.28 1.53 18.12
N SER A 223 0.16 2.58 17.29
CA SER A 223 -0.26 2.47 15.89
C SER A 223 0.80 1.81 15.01
N ILE A 224 2.08 2.22 15.10
CA ILE A 224 3.15 1.57 14.33
C ILE A 224 3.37 0.13 14.80
N ALA A 225 3.23 -0.12 16.11
CA ALA A 225 3.30 -1.47 16.65
C ALA A 225 2.15 -2.35 16.13
N ARG A 226 0.94 -1.82 16.03
CA ARG A 226 -0.20 -2.52 15.41
C ARG A 226 0.08 -2.80 13.94
N ALA A 227 0.57 -1.81 13.17
CA ALA A 227 0.88 -1.97 11.75
C ALA A 227 1.93 -3.07 11.51
N LEU A 228 3.03 -3.05 12.25
CA LEU A 228 4.07 -4.09 12.17
C LEU A 228 3.54 -5.48 12.53
N ARG A 229 2.71 -5.61 13.58
CA ARG A 229 2.07 -6.90 13.93
C ARG A 229 1.11 -7.38 12.83
N ARG A 230 0.36 -6.46 12.21
CA ARG A 230 -0.49 -6.76 11.05
C ARG A 230 0.32 -7.23 9.84
N ASP A 231 1.58 -6.81 9.76
CA ASP A 231 2.56 -7.24 8.76
C ASP A 231 3.30 -8.53 9.14
N ASN A 232 2.74 -9.34 10.04
CA ASN A 232 3.34 -10.58 10.53
C ASN A 232 4.75 -10.37 11.13
N THR A 233 4.94 -9.28 11.88
CA THR A 233 6.19 -9.00 12.59
C THR A 233 6.00 -9.19 14.09
N GLU A 234 6.94 -9.87 14.75
CA GLU A 234 6.97 -9.94 16.21
C GLU A 234 7.69 -8.69 16.75
N ILE A 235 7.14 -8.05 17.78
CA ILE A 235 7.72 -6.85 18.38
C ILE A 235 8.09 -7.15 19.81
N ARG A 236 9.33 -6.81 20.19
CA ARG A 236 9.84 -6.97 21.56
C ARG A 236 10.53 -5.69 22.02
N LEU A 237 10.56 -5.46 23.33
CA LEU A 237 11.36 -4.39 23.91
C LEU A 237 12.78 -4.90 24.22
N LEU A 238 13.78 -4.02 24.07
CA LEU A 238 15.16 -4.27 24.47
C LEU A 238 15.65 -3.14 25.36
N ASN A 239 16.04 -3.46 26.58
CA ASN A 239 16.80 -2.55 27.44
C ASN A 239 18.27 -3.00 27.46
N LEU A 240 19.18 -2.19 26.90
CA LEU A 240 20.60 -2.55 26.81
C LEU A 240 21.33 -2.51 28.16
N ALA A 241 20.80 -1.78 29.15
CA ALA A 241 21.33 -1.80 30.51
C ALA A 241 21.08 -3.14 31.21
N GLU A 242 19.94 -3.79 30.91
CA GLU A 242 19.57 -5.12 31.43
C GLU A 242 20.22 -6.24 30.61
N ARG A 243 20.14 -6.14 29.27
CA ARG A 243 20.70 -7.10 28.33
C ARG A 243 21.78 -6.42 27.49
N ARG A 244 23.04 -6.57 27.91
CA ARG A 244 24.23 -5.96 27.30
C ARG A 244 24.61 -6.51 25.92
N VAL A 245 23.64 -6.95 25.13
CA VAL A 245 23.83 -7.41 23.75
C VAL A 245 22.50 -7.33 23.01
N VAL A 246 22.53 -6.90 21.75
CA VAL A 246 21.36 -7.03 20.87
C VAL A 246 21.14 -8.53 20.60
N PRO A 247 19.92 -9.08 20.71
CA PRO A 247 19.66 -10.50 20.50
C PRO A 247 19.98 -10.97 19.07
N ASP A 248 20.36 -12.25 18.88
CA ASP A 248 20.72 -12.79 17.56
C ASP A 248 19.50 -13.00 16.63
N ASP A 249 18.31 -13.13 17.20
CA ASP A 249 17.02 -13.19 16.48
C ASP A 249 16.52 -11.81 16.06
N CYS A 250 17.18 -10.72 16.48
CA CYS A 250 16.85 -9.35 16.10
C CYS A 250 17.03 -9.14 14.60
N SER A 251 15.92 -9.02 13.88
CA SER A 251 15.89 -8.73 12.44
C SER A 251 16.07 -7.24 12.14
N ALA A 252 15.58 -6.38 13.03
CA ALA A 252 15.83 -4.94 13.02
C ALA A 252 15.66 -4.35 14.43
N LEU A 253 16.43 -3.30 14.72
CA LEU A 253 16.33 -2.52 15.96
C LEU A 253 15.78 -1.13 15.66
N VAL A 254 14.82 -0.66 16.43
CA VAL A 254 14.25 0.69 16.35
C VAL A 254 14.65 1.46 17.59
N ILE A 255 15.28 2.63 17.40
CA ILE A 255 15.64 3.57 18.46
C ILE A 255 14.77 4.81 18.25
N ALA A 256 13.68 4.92 19.00
CA ALA A 256 12.63 5.88 18.74
C ALA A 256 12.67 7.06 19.72
N GLY A 257 13.34 8.15 19.35
CA GLY A 257 13.37 9.40 20.11
C GLY A 257 14.05 9.31 21.47
N PRO A 258 15.30 8.80 21.58
CA PRO A 258 16.01 8.76 22.85
C PRO A 258 16.26 10.18 23.37
N ASN A 259 16.10 10.40 24.67
CA ASN A 259 16.28 11.69 25.33
C ASN A 259 17.29 11.68 26.50
N LYS A 260 17.85 10.52 26.84
CA LYS A 260 18.93 10.36 27.83
C LYS A 260 20.21 9.89 27.15
N LYS A 261 21.34 10.10 27.84
CA LYS A 261 22.65 9.69 27.34
C LYS A 261 22.82 8.18 27.34
N PHE A 262 23.36 7.65 26.25
CA PHE A 262 23.88 6.29 26.17
C PHE A 262 25.22 6.18 26.89
N SER A 263 25.47 5.05 27.51
CA SER A 263 26.80 4.68 28.02
C SER A 263 27.71 4.20 26.88
N GLY A 264 29.03 4.24 27.09
CA GLY A 264 30.00 3.73 26.12
C GLY A 264 29.81 2.25 25.80
N ASP A 265 29.43 1.44 26.79
CA ASP A 265 29.15 0.01 26.61
C ASP A 265 27.91 -0.23 25.72
N GLU A 266 26.87 0.57 25.88
CA GLU A 266 25.67 0.50 25.03
C GLU A 266 25.99 0.85 23.58
N LEU A 267 26.74 1.94 23.34
CA LEU A 267 27.17 2.31 22.00
C LEU A 267 28.07 1.24 21.38
N ALA A 268 28.97 0.62 22.15
CA ALA A 268 29.78 -0.49 21.69
C ALA A 268 28.93 -1.72 21.31
N ASN A 269 27.83 -1.98 22.02
CA ASN A 269 26.89 -3.06 21.68
C ASN A 269 26.11 -2.76 20.39
N LEU A 270 25.73 -1.50 20.14
CA LEU A 270 25.14 -1.08 18.87
C LEU A 270 26.13 -1.25 17.71
N SER A 271 27.40 -0.88 17.89
CA SER A 271 28.45 -1.12 16.89
C SER A 271 28.63 -2.60 16.58
N LYS A 272 28.73 -3.46 17.60
CA LYS A 272 28.79 -4.92 17.41
C LYS A 272 27.61 -5.48 16.63
N TYR A 273 26.40 -4.96 16.88
CA TYR A 273 25.20 -5.36 16.14
C TYR A 273 25.30 -4.96 14.66
N MET A 274 25.82 -3.78 14.35
CA MET A 274 26.03 -3.36 12.97
C MET A 274 27.17 -4.12 12.27
N ASP A 275 28.23 -4.48 12.98
CA ASP A 275 29.36 -5.26 12.44
C ASP A 275 28.91 -6.63 11.93
N ARG A 276 27.96 -7.27 12.63
CA ARG A 276 27.30 -8.50 12.20
C ARG A 276 26.14 -8.28 11.22
N LYS A 277 26.17 -7.19 10.45
CA LYS A 277 25.20 -6.83 9.39
C LYS A 277 23.79 -6.53 9.91
N GLY A 278 23.73 -5.95 11.10
CA GLY A 278 22.48 -5.49 11.71
C GLY A 278 21.76 -4.40 10.92
N ARG A 279 20.50 -4.19 11.29
CA ARG A 279 19.61 -3.19 10.72
C ARG A 279 19.06 -2.30 11.81
N ILE A 280 19.24 -0.98 11.68
CA ILE A 280 18.77 -0.01 12.68
C ILE A 280 17.91 1.08 12.02
N LEU A 281 16.78 1.40 12.63
CA LEU A 281 16.05 2.66 12.39
C LEU A 281 16.27 3.57 13.60
N VAL A 282 16.84 4.75 13.37
CA VAL A 282 17.04 5.77 14.40
C VAL A 282 16.12 6.95 14.11
N LEU A 283 15.27 7.29 15.06
CA LEU A 283 14.42 8.45 15.03
C LEU A 283 14.87 9.40 16.13
N LEU A 284 15.22 10.64 15.80
CA LEU A 284 15.85 11.56 16.74
C LEU A 284 14.87 12.62 17.23
N GLU A 285 15.12 13.14 18.43
CA GLU A 285 14.46 14.34 18.95
C GLU A 285 15.31 15.58 18.63
N PRO A 286 14.67 16.74 18.37
CA PRO A 286 15.38 18.01 18.29
C PRO A 286 15.98 18.40 19.64
N ALA A 287 17.01 19.24 19.60
CA ALA A 287 17.64 19.85 20.77
C ALA A 287 18.17 18.87 21.85
N THR A 288 18.35 17.60 21.50
CA THR A 288 18.71 16.55 22.47
C THR A 288 20.03 15.92 22.08
N THR A 289 20.97 15.84 23.02
CA THR A 289 22.27 15.17 22.83
C THR A 289 22.32 13.93 23.71
N THR A 290 22.35 12.77 23.06
CA THR A 290 22.32 11.47 23.76
C THR A 290 23.66 10.73 23.66
N GLY A 291 24.58 11.20 22.82
CA GLY A 291 25.83 10.50 22.52
C GLY A 291 25.66 9.45 21.41
N ILE A 292 24.42 9.19 20.97
CA ILE A 292 24.18 8.40 19.74
C ILE A 292 24.79 9.08 18.52
N GLU A 293 24.96 10.41 18.56
CA GLU A 293 25.60 11.19 17.50
C GLU A 293 27.01 10.66 17.16
N THR A 294 27.83 10.32 18.16
CA THR A 294 29.16 9.74 17.92
C THR A 294 29.09 8.36 17.26
N PHE A 295 28.05 7.58 17.56
CA PHE A 295 27.81 6.32 16.85
C PHE A 295 27.43 6.59 15.39
N LEU A 296 26.57 7.59 15.11
CA LEU A 296 26.18 7.97 13.75
C LEU A 296 27.35 8.53 12.92
N GLU A 297 28.26 9.28 13.54
CA GLU A 297 29.46 9.82 12.89
C GLU A 297 30.36 8.69 12.34
N SER A 298 30.47 7.56 13.06
CA SER A 298 31.20 6.37 12.55
C SER A 298 30.59 5.75 11.29
N TRP A 299 29.35 6.13 10.95
CA TRP A 299 28.62 5.76 9.74
C TRP A 299 28.55 6.88 8.69
N ASN A 300 29.39 7.92 8.80
CA ASN A 300 29.38 9.14 7.97
C ASN A 300 28.06 9.92 8.04
N ILE A 301 27.35 9.84 9.16
CA ILE A 301 26.08 10.56 9.38
C ILE A 301 26.29 11.59 10.49
N LYS A 302 26.02 12.86 10.18
CA LYS A 302 26.07 13.95 11.13
C LYS A 302 24.65 14.37 11.51
N ALA A 303 24.27 14.12 12.76
CA ALA A 303 23.04 14.67 13.33
C ALA A 303 23.35 16.00 14.01
N GLY A 304 23.14 17.11 13.32
CA GLY A 304 23.47 18.45 13.83
C GLY A 304 22.47 18.95 14.90
N PRO A 305 22.84 19.99 15.68
CA PRO A 305 21.89 20.73 16.50
C PRO A 305 20.95 21.59 15.63
N GLY A 306 19.89 22.12 16.25
CA GLY A 306 18.91 22.98 15.58
C GLY A 306 17.71 22.22 15.03
N ILE A 307 16.85 22.95 14.32
CA ILE A 307 15.65 22.43 13.65
C ILE A 307 15.63 22.89 12.19
N VAL A 308 15.13 22.04 11.30
CA VAL A 308 14.97 22.36 9.90
C VAL A 308 13.59 22.99 9.70
N VAL A 309 13.59 24.23 9.22
CA VAL A 309 12.39 25.04 8.98
C VAL A 309 12.16 25.17 7.48
N GLY A 310 10.91 25.33 7.06
CA GLY A 310 10.52 25.44 5.67
C GLY A 310 9.01 25.65 5.55
N LEU A 311 8.42 25.12 4.48
CA LEU A 311 6.98 25.20 4.27
C LEU A 311 6.22 24.63 5.47
N SER A 312 5.32 25.44 6.03
CA SER A 312 4.58 25.14 7.24
C SER A 312 3.23 25.86 7.22
N ILE A 313 2.22 25.30 7.86
CA ILE A 313 0.89 25.90 8.08
C ILE A 313 0.89 26.65 9.43
N SER A 314 1.42 26.05 10.50
CA SER A 314 1.42 26.63 11.85
C SER A 314 2.79 27.15 12.32
N GLY A 315 3.85 26.86 11.58
CA GLY A 315 5.24 27.17 11.94
C GLY A 315 5.88 26.17 12.91
N ARG A 316 5.20 25.06 13.22
CA ARG A 316 5.68 24.00 14.13
C ARG A 316 5.98 22.69 13.42
N GLU A 317 5.58 22.58 12.17
CA GLU A 317 5.74 21.44 11.31
C GLU A 317 6.53 21.80 10.06
N LEU A 318 7.17 20.81 9.45
CA LEU A 318 7.85 20.91 8.17
C LEU A 318 7.11 20.03 7.17
N VAL A 319 6.57 20.65 6.13
CA VAL A 319 5.94 19.99 4.99
C VAL A 319 7.03 19.61 3.98
N VAL A 320 7.19 18.32 3.72
CA VAL A 320 8.21 17.77 2.82
C VAL A 320 7.55 17.15 1.58
N MET A 321 8.07 17.55 0.43
CA MET A 321 7.71 17.03 -0.90
C MET A 321 8.94 16.64 -1.72
N GLN A 322 10.15 16.90 -1.20
CA GLN A 322 11.41 16.62 -1.88
C GLN A 322 12.06 15.37 -1.28
N TYR A 323 12.10 14.31 -2.08
CA TYR A 323 12.71 13.05 -1.71
C TYR A 323 13.88 12.70 -2.62
N GLY A 324 14.93 12.11 -2.05
CA GLY A 324 16.04 11.60 -2.83
C GLY A 324 15.69 10.32 -3.58
N GLU A 325 16.52 9.96 -4.57
CA GLU A 325 16.37 8.71 -5.32
C GLU A 325 16.79 7.51 -4.48
N HIS A 326 15.81 6.80 -3.90
CA HIS A 326 16.07 5.61 -3.10
C HIS A 326 14.88 4.63 -3.16
N HIS A 327 15.12 3.35 -2.86
CA HIS A 327 14.07 2.33 -2.81
C HIS A 327 12.96 2.66 -1.80
N ILE A 328 13.34 3.26 -0.66
CA ILE A 328 12.43 3.70 0.40
C ILE A 328 11.49 4.81 -0.09
N THR A 329 12.01 5.77 -0.85
CA THR A 329 11.31 7.01 -1.24
C THR A 329 10.64 6.91 -2.61
N ARG A 330 10.81 5.81 -3.35
CA ARG A 330 10.28 5.65 -4.72
C ARG A 330 8.77 5.91 -4.80
N LYS A 331 8.02 5.47 -3.81
CA LYS A 331 6.55 5.69 -3.73
C LYS A 331 6.17 7.05 -3.15
N LEU A 332 7.12 7.79 -2.58
CA LEU A 332 6.87 9.07 -1.93
C LEU A 332 7.01 10.28 -2.86
N LYS A 333 7.51 10.13 -4.09
CA LYS A 333 7.78 11.25 -5.02
C LYS A 333 6.60 12.20 -5.27
N ASN A 334 5.37 11.74 -5.10
CA ASN A 334 4.14 12.54 -5.25
C ASN A 334 3.31 12.60 -3.96
N ILE A 335 3.93 12.31 -2.81
CA ILE A 335 3.28 12.27 -1.50
C ILE A 335 3.86 13.38 -0.64
N THR A 336 3.00 14.16 -0.02
CA THR A 336 3.40 15.13 0.99
C THR A 336 3.52 14.43 2.34
N THR A 337 4.65 14.60 3.02
CA THR A 337 4.85 14.13 4.41
C THR A 337 5.05 15.32 5.33
N VAL A 338 4.64 15.17 6.59
CA VAL A 338 4.82 16.20 7.62
C VAL A 338 5.69 15.67 8.75
N PHE A 339 6.69 16.48 9.08
CA PHE A 339 7.59 16.27 10.20
C PHE A 339 7.37 17.38 11.24
N TYR A 340 7.69 17.11 12.50
CA TYR A 340 7.46 18.04 13.61
C TYR A 340 8.80 18.47 14.20
N LEU A 341 9.24 19.67 13.84
CA LEU A 341 10.53 20.24 14.26
C LEU A 341 11.74 19.29 14.03
N PRO A 342 11.91 18.70 12.82
CA PRO A 342 12.98 17.75 12.57
C PRO A 342 14.35 18.40 12.74
N ARG A 343 15.31 17.72 13.36
CA ARG A 343 16.72 18.14 13.39
C ARG A 343 17.44 17.78 12.08
N PRO A 344 18.53 18.47 11.72
CA PRO A 344 19.29 18.13 10.52
C PRO A 344 20.00 16.77 10.67
N VAL A 345 19.91 15.95 9.62
CA VAL A 345 20.63 14.68 9.49
C VAL A 345 21.33 14.69 8.14
N GLU A 346 22.64 14.88 8.15
CA GLU A 346 23.44 15.16 6.95
C GLU A 346 24.54 14.13 6.77
N THR A 347 25.14 14.10 5.58
CA THR A 347 26.30 13.25 5.31
C THR A 347 27.58 13.98 5.72
N GLU A 348 28.53 13.25 6.30
CA GLU A 348 29.85 13.80 6.59
C GLU A 348 30.85 13.39 5.49
N SER A 349 31.32 14.39 4.74
CA SER A 349 32.37 14.21 3.73
C SER A 349 33.73 14.02 4.39
N VAL A 350 34.00 12.85 4.96
CA VAL A 350 35.35 12.53 5.49
C VAL A 350 36.32 12.30 4.31
N PRO A 351 37.45 13.04 4.20
CA PRO A 351 38.48 12.78 3.19
C PRO A 351 39.09 11.37 3.36
N LEU A 352 39.42 10.70 2.25
CA LEU A 352 39.92 9.31 2.25
C LEU A 352 41.35 9.21 2.83
N PRO A 353 41.62 8.31 3.81
CA PRO A 353 42.96 7.77 4.01
C PRO A 353 43.28 6.80 2.87
N SER A 354 44.53 6.83 2.37
CA SER A 354 44.98 6.09 1.18
C SER A 354 44.94 4.55 1.29
N SER A 355 44.54 3.99 2.44
CA SER A 355 44.54 2.55 2.75
C SER A 355 43.16 1.88 2.76
N GLU A 356 42.04 2.62 2.69
CA GLU A 356 40.69 2.03 2.75
C GLU A 356 40.09 1.77 1.37
N THR A 357 39.52 0.57 1.19
CA THR A 357 38.81 0.17 -0.02
C THR A 357 37.40 0.79 -0.08
N PRO A 358 36.90 1.26 -1.25
CA PRO A 358 35.57 1.88 -1.40
C PRO A 358 34.36 0.99 -1.02
N VAL A 359 34.58 -0.31 -0.82
CA VAL A 359 33.56 -1.31 -0.44
C VAL A 359 33.28 -1.28 1.07
N ASP A 360 34.25 -0.85 1.87
CA ASP A 360 34.15 -0.83 3.34
C ASP A 360 33.61 0.50 3.89
N ARG A 361 33.45 1.51 3.04
CA ARG A 361 32.92 2.80 3.47
C ARG A 361 31.38 2.78 3.51
N PRO A 362 30.75 3.29 4.59
CA PRO A 362 29.31 3.53 4.61
C PRO A 362 28.89 4.48 3.48
N ARG A 363 27.98 4.01 2.62
CA ARG A 363 27.38 4.81 1.53
C ARG A 363 26.09 5.45 2.03
N VAL A 364 26.10 6.77 2.15
CA VAL A 364 24.96 7.53 2.67
C VAL A 364 24.16 8.14 1.50
N THR A 365 22.85 7.93 1.51
CA THR A 365 21.89 8.49 0.55
C THR A 365 20.90 9.37 1.29
N VAL A 366 20.72 10.62 0.84
CA VAL A 366 19.69 11.51 1.35
C VAL A 366 18.31 10.99 0.96
N LEU A 367 17.39 10.87 1.93
CA LEU A 367 16.02 10.43 1.70
C LEU A 367 15.03 11.58 1.62
N ALA A 368 15.15 12.57 2.50
CA ALA A 368 14.24 13.71 2.58
C ALA A 368 14.98 15.00 2.94
N SER A 369 14.49 16.12 2.44
CA SER A 369 15.04 17.46 2.70
C SER A 369 13.94 18.52 2.60
N ASN A 370 14.15 19.66 3.23
CA ASN A 370 13.36 20.85 2.89
C ASN A 370 13.78 21.41 1.51
N THR A 371 13.08 22.45 1.05
CA THR A 371 13.41 23.16 -0.18
C THR A 371 14.54 24.18 0.05
N SER A 372 15.05 24.79 -1.03
CA SER A 372 16.03 25.87 -0.96
C SER A 372 15.53 27.13 -0.25
N GLU A 373 14.21 27.29 -0.07
CA GLU A 373 13.60 28.41 0.65
C GLU A 373 13.60 28.21 2.18
N GLY A 374 13.73 26.96 2.64
CA GLY A 374 13.87 26.65 4.05
C GLY A 374 15.29 26.89 4.57
N TRP A 375 15.48 26.73 5.88
CA TRP A 375 16.77 26.94 6.55
C TRP A 375 16.95 26.01 7.75
N LEU A 376 18.17 25.94 8.26
CA LEU A 376 18.49 25.37 9.57
C LEU A 376 18.44 26.49 10.60
N GLU A 377 17.45 26.42 11.49
CA GLU A 377 17.26 27.33 12.63
C GLU A 377 18.08 26.82 13.83
N THR A 378 18.90 27.69 14.39
CA THR A 378 19.76 27.36 15.53
C THR A 378 19.29 28.01 16.84
N ASN A 379 18.50 29.08 16.77
CA ASN A 379 17.90 29.77 17.91
C ASN A 379 16.50 29.22 18.24
N LEU A 380 16.48 28.13 19.00
CA LEU A 380 15.25 27.42 19.36
C LEU A 380 14.33 28.15 20.36
N LYS A 381 14.70 29.36 20.81
CA LYS A 381 13.89 30.17 21.74
C LYS A 381 12.82 30.98 21.03
N GLU A 382 12.97 31.22 19.73
CA GLU A 382 12.01 31.98 18.93
C GLU A 382 10.95 31.03 18.34
N SER A 383 9.67 31.34 18.56
CA SER A 383 8.54 30.54 18.07
C SER A 383 7.39 31.46 17.63
N PRO A 384 7.02 31.48 16.34
CA PRO A 384 7.61 30.71 15.24
C PRO A 384 9.03 31.19 14.89
N ALA A 385 9.86 30.27 14.39
CA ALA A 385 11.22 30.55 13.94
C ALA A 385 11.24 31.62 12.83
N ARG A 386 12.29 32.45 12.81
CA ARG A 386 12.49 33.50 11.80
C ARG A 386 13.91 33.46 11.31
N PHE A 387 14.07 33.38 9.99
CA PHE A 387 15.39 33.32 9.37
C PHE A 387 16.26 34.54 9.73
N ASP A 388 17.44 34.27 10.29
CA ASP A 388 18.52 35.24 10.49
C ASP A 388 19.73 34.84 9.63
N SER A 389 20.05 35.67 8.63
CA SER A 389 21.16 35.43 7.70
C SER A 389 22.55 35.43 8.35
N LYS A 390 22.69 35.86 9.61
CA LYS A 390 23.95 35.84 10.35
C LYS A 390 24.21 34.54 11.09
N THR A 391 23.17 33.83 11.51
CA THR A 391 23.28 32.63 12.35
C THR A 391 22.76 31.37 11.67
N ASP A 392 21.77 31.51 10.79
CA ASP A 392 21.11 30.39 10.15
C ASP A 392 21.75 30.02 8.82
N ARG A 393 21.65 28.74 8.48
CA ARG A 393 22.11 28.23 7.19
C ARG A 393 20.93 28.03 6.26
N GLN A 394 20.93 28.74 5.13
CA GLN A 394 19.97 28.54 4.04
C GLN A 394 20.01 27.10 3.52
N GLY A 395 18.83 26.55 3.20
CA GLY A 395 18.67 25.20 2.68
C GLY A 395 19.12 25.01 1.23
N PRO A 396 18.95 23.79 0.69
CA PRO A 396 18.26 22.65 1.31
C PRO A 396 19.08 22.00 2.44
N VAL A 397 18.38 21.49 3.44
CA VAL A 397 18.91 20.79 4.61
C VAL A 397 18.23 19.43 4.70
N SER A 398 19.04 18.38 4.80
CA SER A 398 18.53 17.01 4.91
C SER A 398 18.02 16.72 6.33
N ILE A 399 16.91 16.00 6.41
CA ILE A 399 16.29 15.55 7.67
C ILE A 399 16.26 14.02 7.79
N ALA A 400 16.59 13.30 6.72
CA ALA A 400 16.57 11.85 6.72
C ALA A 400 17.59 11.28 5.72
N VAL A 401 18.30 10.24 6.14
CA VAL A 401 19.30 9.55 5.33
C VAL A 401 19.19 8.03 5.50
N ALA A 402 19.57 7.29 4.46
CA ALA A 402 19.84 5.86 4.54
C ALA A 402 21.34 5.61 4.36
N VAL A 403 21.90 4.68 5.11
CA VAL A 403 23.28 4.23 4.95
C VAL A 403 23.35 2.72 4.75
N GLU A 404 24.22 2.30 3.83
CA GLU A 404 24.55 0.90 3.59
C GLU A 404 26.07 0.69 3.68
N LYS A 405 26.51 -0.39 4.35
CA LYS A 405 27.93 -0.80 4.43
C LYS A 405 28.07 -2.29 4.15
N GLY A 406 28.88 -2.63 3.16
CA GLY A 406 29.07 -4.00 2.66
C GLY A 406 28.99 -4.08 1.13
N PRO A 407 29.19 -5.27 0.54
CA PRO A 407 29.18 -5.43 -0.91
C PRO A 407 27.80 -5.07 -1.48
N VAL A 408 27.80 -4.19 -2.49
CA VAL A 408 26.60 -3.88 -3.29
C VAL A 408 26.56 -4.87 -4.44
N SER A 409 25.40 -5.52 -4.63
CA SER A 409 25.20 -6.67 -5.53
C SER A 409 25.82 -6.52 -6.92
N GLY A 410 26.49 -7.59 -7.37
CA GLY A 410 27.12 -7.75 -8.68
C GLY A 410 28.01 -9.00 -8.81
N ILE A 411 28.29 -9.73 -7.72
CA ILE A 411 29.06 -10.97 -7.70
C ILE A 411 28.34 -11.98 -6.79
N GLU A 412 28.31 -13.25 -7.21
CA GLU A 412 27.60 -14.44 -6.69
C GLU A 412 27.92 -14.88 -5.23
N VAL A 413 28.24 -13.96 -4.33
CA VAL A 413 28.29 -14.24 -2.89
C VAL A 413 27.31 -13.30 -2.19
N GLU A 414 26.15 -13.83 -1.79
CA GLU A 414 25.05 -13.14 -1.07
C GLU A 414 25.46 -12.65 0.33
N LEU A 415 26.46 -11.77 0.44
CA LEU A 415 26.79 -11.12 1.70
C LEU A 415 25.80 -9.98 1.94
N LYS A 416 24.94 -10.13 2.95
CA LYS A 416 23.95 -9.10 3.32
C LYS A 416 24.66 -7.83 3.83
N PRO A 417 24.32 -6.64 3.31
CA PRO A 417 24.88 -5.38 3.81
C PRO A 417 24.28 -5.00 5.17
N ALA A 418 25.06 -4.30 5.99
CA ALA A 418 24.54 -3.60 7.16
C ALA A 418 23.78 -2.35 6.70
N ARG A 419 22.65 -2.04 7.33
CA ARG A 419 21.76 -0.94 6.91
C ARG A 419 21.31 -0.11 8.10
N MET A 420 21.30 1.19 7.93
CA MET A 420 20.69 2.09 8.90
C MET A 420 19.90 3.19 8.22
N VAL A 421 18.77 3.56 8.79
CA VAL A 421 18.00 4.75 8.40
C VAL A 421 17.98 5.67 9.61
N VAL A 422 18.28 6.94 9.39
CA VAL A 422 18.23 7.97 10.42
C VAL A 422 17.28 9.06 9.97
N VAL A 423 16.32 9.40 10.82
CA VAL A 423 15.35 10.47 10.61
C VAL A 423 15.44 11.43 11.78
N GLY A 424 15.51 12.73 11.49
CA GLY A 424 15.65 13.80 12.47
C GLY A 424 14.41 14.08 13.31
N ASP A 425 13.40 13.21 13.28
CA ASP A 425 12.12 13.38 13.95
C ASP A 425 11.56 12.03 14.35
N SER A 426 11.11 11.90 15.61
CA SER A 426 10.40 10.71 16.10
C SER A 426 8.87 10.87 16.11
N LEU A 427 8.36 12.08 15.98
CA LEU A 427 6.93 12.39 16.03
C LEU A 427 6.21 12.13 14.71
N PHE A 428 6.92 12.14 13.57
CA PHE A 428 6.29 11.87 12.26
C PHE A 428 5.61 10.50 12.15
N VAL A 429 5.95 9.53 13.02
CA VAL A 429 5.30 8.21 13.13
C VAL A 429 4.53 8.01 14.44
N SER A 430 4.28 9.09 15.19
CA SER A 430 3.40 9.04 16.36
C SER A 430 1.98 8.61 15.97
N ASN A 431 1.22 8.10 16.95
CA ASN A 431 -0.16 7.65 16.73
C ASN A 431 -1.02 8.66 15.95
N GLY A 432 -0.89 9.95 16.28
CA GLY A 432 -1.59 11.07 15.65
C GLY A 432 -1.17 11.27 14.21
N ALA A 433 0.14 11.38 13.97
CA ALA A 433 0.68 11.57 12.63
C ALA A 433 0.28 10.45 11.65
N LEU A 434 0.25 9.20 12.14
CA LEU A 434 -0.22 8.05 11.36
C LEU A 434 -1.74 8.08 11.13
N SER A 435 -2.53 8.47 12.14
CA SER A 435 -4.00 8.52 12.03
C SER A 435 -4.49 9.60 11.07
N GLU A 436 -3.77 10.72 10.97
CA GLU A 436 -4.09 11.83 10.06
C GLU A 436 -3.63 11.54 8.62
N GLY A 437 -2.87 10.46 8.39
CA GLY A 437 -2.35 10.10 7.07
C GLY A 437 -1.24 11.01 6.56
N VAL A 438 -0.61 11.80 7.44
CA VAL A 438 0.39 12.81 7.09
C VAL A 438 1.82 12.35 7.40
N GLY A 439 1.97 11.32 8.25
CA GLY A 439 3.24 10.70 8.64
C GLY A 439 3.89 9.74 7.61
N GLY A 440 3.38 9.67 6.37
CA GLY A 440 3.94 8.80 5.33
C GLY A 440 3.60 7.31 5.47
N ASN A 441 2.31 6.99 5.57
CA ASN A 441 1.79 5.61 5.49
C ASN A 441 1.81 5.06 4.06
#